data_AF-A0A1M7JJT4-F1
#
_entry.id   AF-A0A1M7JJT4-F1
#
_cell.length_a   1.000
_cell.length_b   1.000
_cell.length_c   1.000
_cell.angle_alpha   90.00
_cell.angle_beta   90.00
_cell.angle_gamma   90.00
#
_symmetry.space_group_name_H-M   'P 1'
#
loop_
_entity.id
_entity.type
_entity.pdbx_description
1 polymer ?
#
loop_
_entity_poly.entity_id
_entity_poly.type
_entity_poly.pdbx_seq_one_letter_code
_entity_poly.pdbx_strand_id
1 'polypeptide(L)' 'MNVVTALLMSKKKIIKLFEVSKAYSEDSARTLDELGIYNPEATFELLYDNVISATEDGKYFLNKV' A
#
# COMPACT_ATOMS: atom_id res chain seq x y z
N MET A 1 12.88 16.18 12.42
CA MET A 1 12.74 15.02 11.52
C MET A 1 12.48 15.56 10.13
N ASN A 2 13.28 15.18 9.12
CA ASN A 2 13.11 15.69 7.75
C ASN A 2 11.86 15.04 7.11
N VAL A 3 11.10 15.78 6.31
CA VAL A 3 9.89 15.34 5.59
C VAL A 3 10.16 14.08 4.76
N VAL A 4 11.33 13.99 4.14
CA VAL A 4 11.78 12.81 3.37
C VAL A 4 11.84 11.55 4.23
N THR A 5 12.31 11.66 5.47
CA THR A 5 12.41 10.52 6.39
C THR A 5 11.03 10.05 6.85
N ALA A 6 10.09 10.99 7.07
CA ALA A 6 8.72 10.68 7.44
C ALA A 6 7.98 9.93 6.31
N LEU A 7 8.15 10.38 5.06
CA LEU A 7 7.56 9.75 3.89
C LEU A 7 8.06 8.31 3.69
N LEU A 8 9.38 8.09 3.81
CA LEU A 8 10.00 6.77 3.73
C LEU A 8 9.47 5.80 4.79
N MET A 9 9.28 6.27 6.03
CA MET A 9 8.71 5.44 7.11
C MET A 9 7.25 5.10 6.83
N SER A 10 6.47 6.03 6.29
CA SER A 10 5.08 5.79 5.88
C SER A 10 4.98 4.73 4.79
N LYS A 11 5.81 4.83 3.74
CA LYS A 11 5.87 3.80 2.68
C LYS A 11 6.17 2.40 3.23
N LYS A 12 7.20 2.29 4.08
CA LYS A 12 7.56 1.01 4.72
C LYS A 12 6.42 0.45 5.59
N LYS A 13 5.73 1.31 6.34
CA LYS A 13 4.58 0.90 7.15
C LYS A 13 3.45 0.36 6.28
N ILE A 14 3.14 1.05 5.18
CA ILE A 14 2.10 0.62 4.24
C ILE A 14 2.43 -0.74 3.63
N ILE A 15 3.64 -0.94 3.11
CA ILE A 15 4.10 -2.22 2.57
C ILE A 15 3.91 -3.34 3.61
N LYS A 16 4.31 -3.09 4.86
CA LYS A 16 4.15 -4.08 5.94
C LYS A 16 2.68 -4.41 6.25
N LEU A 17 1.76 -3.46 6.08
CA LEU A 17 0.32 -3.72 6.24
C LEU A 17 -0.20 -4.66 5.15
N PHE A 18 0.24 -4.49 3.89
CA PHE A 18 -0.06 -5.43 2.82
C PHE A 18 0.53 -6.82 3.07
N GLU A 19 1.76 -6.89 3.60
CA GLU A 19 2.40 -8.17 3.93
C GLU A 19 1.64 -8.95 5.01
N VAL A 20 1.21 -8.26 6.06
CA VAL A 20 0.45 -8.83 7.19
C VAL A 20 -0.94 -9.27 6.76
N SER A 21 -1.62 -8.48 5.92
CA SER A 21 -2.95 -8.81 5.38
C SER A 21 -2.93 -9.88 4.30
N LYS A 22 -1.73 -10.23 3.80
CA LYS A 22 -1.48 -11.17 2.71
C LYS A 22 -2.15 -10.77 1.38
N ALA A 23 -2.34 -9.48 1.15
CA ALA A 23 -2.87 -8.95 -0.10
C ALA A 23 -1.77 -8.93 -1.17
N TYR A 24 -1.60 -10.03 -1.90
CA TYR A 24 -0.54 -10.24 -2.90
C TYR A 24 -1.06 -10.48 -4.33
N SER A 25 -2.38 -10.50 -4.51
CA SER A 25 -3.06 -10.74 -5.78
C SER A 25 -4.42 -10.06 -5.78
N GLU A 26 -5.07 -9.98 -6.94
CA GLU A 26 -6.45 -9.49 -7.05
C GLU A 26 -7.43 -10.25 -6.13
N ASP A 27 -7.31 -11.58 -6.06
CA ASP A 27 -8.16 -12.43 -5.20
C ASP A 27 -8.02 -12.12 -3.70
N SER A 28 -6.84 -11.65 -3.29
CA SER A 28 -6.51 -11.33 -1.90
C SER A 28 -6.49 -9.82 -1.63
N ALA A 29 -6.88 -9.01 -2.62
CA ALA A 29 -6.82 -7.56 -2.54
C ALA A 29 -7.74 -7.04 -1.43
N ARG A 30 -7.30 -5.95 -0.80
CA ARG A 30 -7.96 -5.31 0.34
C ARG A 30 -8.16 -3.84 0.07
N THR A 31 -9.22 -3.24 0.62
CA THR A 31 -9.37 -1.79 0.61
C THR A 31 -8.35 -1.14 1.56
N LEU A 32 -8.10 0.17 1.39
CA LEU A 32 -7.21 0.90 2.29
C LEU A 32 -7.72 0.90 3.73
N ASP A 33 -9.04 0.95 3.91
CA ASP A 33 -9.68 0.86 5.23
C ASP A 33 -9.47 -0.51 5.89
N GLU A 34 -9.59 -1.61 5.14
CA GLU A 34 -9.29 -2.96 5.64
C GLU A 34 -7.82 -3.10 6.07
N LEU A 35 -6.92 -2.35 5.44
CA LEU A 35 -5.50 -2.29 5.77
C LEU A 35 -5.18 -1.31 6.90
N GLY A 36 -6.15 -0.50 7.34
CA GLY A 36 -5.94 0.56 8.34
C GLY A 36 -5.10 1.73 7.82
N ILE A 37 -5.15 2.00 6.52
CA ILE A 37 -4.40 3.07 5.85
C ILE A 37 -5.31 4.29 5.66
N TYR A 38 -5.16 5.29 6.54
CA TYR A 38 -5.96 6.52 6.51
C TYR A 38 -5.28 7.70 5.82
N ASN A 39 -3.99 7.57 5.47
CA ASN A 39 -3.27 8.58 4.68
C ASN A 39 -2.96 7.99 3.29
N PRO A 40 -3.70 8.38 2.24
CA PRO A 40 -3.56 7.80 0.92
C PRO A 40 -2.36 8.34 0.13
N GLU A 41 -1.72 9.44 0.54
CA GLU A 41 -0.64 10.07 -0.23
C GLU A 41 0.55 9.13 -0.46
N ALA A 42 1.03 8.49 0.59
CA ALA A 42 2.11 7.50 0.49
C ALA A 42 1.68 6.22 -0.26
N THR A 43 0.39 5.88 -0.24
CA THR A 43 -0.18 4.77 -1.03
C THR A 43 -0.17 5.10 -2.51
N PHE A 44 -0.53 6.33 -2.90
CA PHE A 44 -0.51 6.76 -4.29
C PHE A 44 0.90 6.77 -4.86
N GLU A 45 1.91 7.18 -4.06
CA GLU A 45 3.29 7.03 -4.50
C GLU A 45 3.68 5.57 -4.71
N LEU A 46 3.26 4.65 -3.84
CA LEU A 46 3.52 3.21 -4.04
C LEU A 46 2.80 2.64 -5.27
N LEU A 47 1.62 3.16 -5.61
CA LEU A 47 0.91 2.82 -6.84
C LEU A 47 1.66 3.34 -8.07
N TYR A 48 2.12 4.59 -8.03
CA TYR A 48 2.93 5.20 -9.09
C TYR A 48 4.27 4.47 -9.29
N ASP A 49 4.91 4.06 -8.19
CA ASP A 49 6.16 3.29 -8.17
C ASP A 49 5.95 1.81 -8.58
N ASN A 50 4.73 1.39 -8.94
CA ASN A 50 4.33 0.00 -9.24
C ASN A 50 4.66 -1.01 -8.12
N VAL A 51 4.73 -0.57 -6.88
CA VAL A 51 4.94 -1.45 -5.71
C VAL A 51 3.63 -2.14 -5.31
N ILE A 52 2.51 -1.46 -5.50
CA ILE A 52 1.16 -2.02 -5.32
C ILE A 52 0.37 -1.85 -6.63
N SER A 53 -0.67 -2.65 -6.80
CA SER A 53 -1.64 -2.54 -7.89
C SER A 53 -3.04 -2.32 -7.32
N ALA A 54 -3.90 -1.68 -8.12
CA ALA A 54 -5.30 -1.47 -7.79
C ALA A 54 -6.19 -2.35 -8.68
N THR A 55 -7.27 -2.90 -8.11
CA THR A 55 -8.32 -3.60 -8.84
C THR A 55 -9.39 -2.61 -9.33
N GLU A 56 -10.23 -3.03 -10.28
CA GLU A 56 -11.36 -2.21 -10.76
C GLU A 56 -12.35 -1.83 -9.64
N ASP A 57 -12.49 -2.70 -8.63
CA ASP A 57 -13.37 -2.50 -7.47
C ASP A 57 -12.77 -1.62 -6.37
N GLY A 58 -11.63 -0.97 -6.62
CA GLY A 58 -10.99 -0.05 -5.66
C GLY A 58 -10.28 -0.75 -4.50
N LYS A 59 -9.86 -2.01 -4.67
CA LYS A 59 -9.00 -2.73 -3.73
C LYS A 59 -7.55 -2.70 -4.21
N TYR A 60 -6.63 -3.00 -3.31
CA TYR A 60 -5.20 -2.93 -3.58
C TYR A 60 -4.50 -4.22 -3.15
N PHE A 61 -3.41 -4.55 -3.83
CA PHE A 61 -2.52 -5.65 -3.45
C PHE A 61 -1.06 -5.30 -3.74
N LEU A 62 -0.14 -5.93 -3.01
CA LEU A 62 1.29 -5.76 -3.17
C LEU A 62 1.79 -6.58 -4.35
N ASN A 63 2.51 -5.91 -5.25
CA ASN A 63 3.24 -6.58 -6.31
C ASN A 63 4.46 -7.25 -5.67
N LYS A 64 4.45 -8.59 -5.61
CA LYS A 64 5.67 -9.32 -5.26
C LYS A 64 6.63 -9.23 -6.45
N VAL A 65 7.80 -8.62 -6.20
CA VAL A 65 8.98 -8.75 -7.06
C VAL A 65 9.54 -10.16 -6.93
#